data_AF-A0A2E8E0D5-F1
#
_entry.id   AF-A0A2E8E0D5-F1
#
_cell.length_a   1.000
_cell.length_b   1.000
_cell.length_c   1.000
_cell.angle_alpha   90.00
_cell.angle_beta   90.00
_cell.angle_gamma   90.00
#
_symmetry.space_group_name_H-M   'P 1'
#
loop_
_entity.id
_entity.type
_entity.pdbx_description
1 polymer ?
#
loop_
_entity_poly.entity_id
_entity_poly.type
_entity_poly.pdbx_seq_one_letter_code
_entity_poly.pdbx_strand_id
1 'polypeptide(L)'
;MNLLLGFCVFMTCVYLPFDMFWKPVAADQEVWFGVLLEGWAAKLTEPFHWAIYAAGAYGFWKMKSWMWPWAAVYSLQVAIGMLVWSLMRGSLLAGGVAFAVFMIPTIALYRARELF
;
A
#
# COMPACT_ATOMS: atom_id res chain seq x y z
N MET A 1 7.89 -14.88 -11.24
CA MET A 1 8.14 -13.56 -10.61
C MET A 1 6.84 -13.07 -10.01
N ASN A 2 6.79 -12.83 -8.70
CA ASN A 2 5.56 -12.47 -8.00
C ASN A 2 5.07 -11.07 -8.45
N LEU A 3 3.77 -10.92 -8.75
CA LEU A 3 3.17 -9.62 -9.11
C LEU A 3 3.45 -8.54 -8.05
N LEU A 4 3.44 -8.92 -6.76
CA LEU A 4 3.75 -8.04 -5.65
C LEU A 4 5.18 -7.50 -5.69
N LEU A 5 6.16 -8.33 -6.06
CA LEU A 5 7.55 -7.88 -6.23
C LEU A 5 7.65 -6.86 -7.38
N GLY A 6 7.02 -7.15 -8.52
CA GLY A 6 7.00 -6.23 -9.66
C GLY A 6 6.36 -4.88 -9.30
N PHE A 7 5.25 -4.91 -8.57
CA PHE A 7 4.59 -3.71 -8.06
C PHE A 7 5.50 -2.92 -7.10
N CYS A 8 6.10 -3.57 -6.10
CA CYS A 8 7.00 -2.88 -5.17
C CYS A 8 8.21 -2.26 -5.88
N VAL A 9 8.85 -2.98 -6.82
CA VAL A 9 9.98 -2.45 -7.60
C VAL A 9 9.58 -1.22 -8.41
N PHE A 10 8.43 -1.28 -9.09
CA PHE A 10 7.91 -0.14 -9.84
C PHE A 10 7.65 1.07 -8.93
N MET A 11 6.98 0.86 -7.80
CA MET A 11 6.69 1.93 -6.84
C MET A 11 7.97 2.57 -6.29
N THR A 12 8.95 1.76 -5.89
CA THR A 12 10.21 2.21 -5.30
C THR A 12 11.13 2.94 -6.29
N CYS A 13 11.26 2.42 -7.50
CA CYS A 13 12.28 2.89 -8.45
C CYS A 13 11.75 3.88 -9.49
N VAL A 14 10.43 3.91 -9.73
CA VAL A 14 9.84 4.72 -10.81
C VAL A 14 8.81 5.71 -10.26
N TYR A 15 7.72 5.20 -9.69
CA TYR A 15 6.56 6.05 -9.37
C TYR A 15 6.88 7.03 -8.23
N LEU A 16 7.35 6.57 -7.07
CA LEU A 16 7.60 7.47 -5.94
C LEU A 16 8.78 8.41 -6.11
N PRO A 17 9.89 8.05 -6.80
CA PRO A 17 10.88 9.04 -7.19
C PRO A 17 10.30 10.15 -8.07
N PHE A 18 9.42 9.80 -9.02
CA PHE A 18 8.69 10.81 -9.80
C PHE A 18 7.78 11.67 -8.90
N ASP A 19 7.01 11.03 -8.02
CA ASP A 19 6.11 11.69 -7.05
C ASP A 19 6.89 12.71 -6.20
N MET A 20 7.99 12.30 -5.58
CA MET A 20 8.80 13.13 -4.68
C MET A 20 9.52 14.28 -5.37
N PHE A 21 10.12 14.05 -6.53
CA PHE A 21 11.06 15.00 -7.13
C PHE A 21 10.49 15.83 -8.28
N TRP A 22 9.46 15.35 -8.97
CA TRP A 22 8.93 16.01 -10.18
C TRP A 22 7.48 16.46 -10.06
N LYS A 23 6.65 15.75 -9.30
CA LYS A 23 5.24 16.12 -9.19
C LYS A 23 5.08 17.40 -8.35
N PRO A 24 4.31 18.39 -8.84
CA PRO A 24 4.07 19.62 -8.09
C PRO A 24 3.25 19.39 -6.83
N VAL A 25 3.63 20.04 -5.74
CA VAL A 25 2.95 19.91 -4.43
C VAL A 25 1.44 20.21 -4.51
N ALA A 26 1.03 21.15 -5.36
CA ALA A 26 -0.39 21.48 -5.54
C ALA A 26 -1.24 20.30 -6.09
N ALA A 27 -0.60 19.30 -6.69
CA ALA A 27 -1.25 18.09 -7.19
C ALA A 27 -0.99 16.86 -6.30
N ASP A 28 -0.27 17.01 -5.19
CA ASP A 28 0.08 15.91 -4.31
C ASP A 28 -1.13 15.45 -3.50
N GLN A 29 -1.33 14.14 -3.55
CA GLN A 29 -2.44 13.43 -2.93
C GLN A 29 -1.90 12.09 -2.46
N GLU A 30 -2.01 11.83 -1.17
CA GLU A 30 -1.64 10.55 -0.57
C GLU A 30 -2.77 10.03 0.31
N VAL A 31 -3.01 8.73 0.26
CA VAL A 31 -4.06 8.11 1.08
C VAL A 31 -3.42 7.26 2.16
N TRP A 32 -3.70 7.60 3.42
CA TRP A 32 -3.29 6.83 4.59
C TRP A 32 -4.53 6.33 5.31
N PHE A 33 -4.66 5.00 5.46
CA PHE A 33 -5.79 4.37 6.16
C PHE A 33 -7.18 4.81 5.64
N GLY A 34 -7.28 5.21 4.37
CA GLY A 34 -8.52 5.71 3.77
C GLY A 34 -8.77 7.21 3.99
N VAL A 35 -7.81 7.96 4.53
CA VAL A 35 -7.85 9.42 4.65
C VAL A 35 -6.94 10.04 3.58
N LEU A 36 -7.49 10.96 2.79
CA LEU A 36 -6.73 11.72 1.80
C LEU A 36 -6.00 12.89 2.47
N LEU A 37 -4.68 12.92 2.30
CA LEU A 37 -3.84 14.06 2.55
C LEU A 37 -3.57 14.77 1.22
N GLU A 38 -3.44 16.09 1.26
CA GLU A 38 -3.18 16.90 0.08
C GLU A 38 -2.03 17.87 0.33
N GLY A 39 -1.39 18.32 -0.76
CA GLY A 39 -0.35 19.35 -0.68
C GLY A 39 0.86 18.89 0.11
N TRP A 40 1.38 19.78 0.96
CA TRP A 40 2.57 19.48 1.77
C TRP A 40 2.36 18.32 2.76
N ALA A 41 1.14 18.10 3.23
CA ALA A 41 0.87 16.98 4.13
C ALA A 41 1.09 15.64 3.42
N ALA A 42 0.63 15.53 2.16
CA ALA A 42 0.91 14.38 1.30
C ALA A 42 2.40 14.29 0.95
N LYS A 43 3.02 15.41 0.58
CA LYS A 43 4.44 15.44 0.17
C LYS A 43 5.40 14.98 1.27
N LEU A 44 5.11 15.34 2.53
CA LEU A 44 5.91 14.92 3.68
C LEU A 44 5.77 13.43 3.98
N THR A 45 4.69 12.78 3.52
CA THR A 45 4.45 11.37 3.78
C THR A 45 4.94 10.42 2.66
N GLU A 46 5.23 10.94 1.48
CA GLU A 46 5.80 10.19 0.34
C GLU A 46 7.08 9.42 0.69
N PRO A 47 8.05 9.96 1.45
CA PRO A 47 9.25 9.20 1.84
C PRO A 47 8.92 7.95 2.68
N PHE A 48 7.85 7.98 3.48
CA PHE A 48 7.41 6.81 4.25
C PHE A 48 6.79 5.75 3.34
N HIS A 49 5.93 6.15 2.39
CA HIS A 49 5.41 5.23 1.38
C HIS A 49 6.55 4.61 0.56
N TRP A 50 7.56 5.41 0.21
CA TRP A 50 8.73 4.92 -0.50
C TRP A 50 9.50 3.87 0.29
N ALA A 51 9.74 4.13 1.58
CA ALA A 51 10.39 3.18 2.47
C ALA A 51 9.61 1.86 2.59
N ILE A 52 8.28 1.93 2.67
CA ILE A 52 7.42 0.73 2.71
C ILE A 52 7.56 -0.10 1.44
N TYR A 53 7.50 0.51 0.25
CA TYR A 53 7.67 -0.23 -1.00
C TYR A 53 9.10 -0.72 -1.20
N ALA A 54 10.11 0.02 -0.76
CA ALA A 54 11.51 -0.41 -0.83
C ALA A 54 11.75 -1.64 0.06
N ALA A 55 11.19 -1.62 1.28
CA ALA A 55 11.16 -2.76 2.18
C ALA A 55 10.42 -3.95 1.53
N GLY A 56 9.26 -3.70 0.91
CA GLY A 56 8.51 -4.68 0.13
C GLY A 56 9.34 -5.33 -0.98
N ALA A 57 9.97 -4.51 -1.83
CA ALA A 57 10.80 -4.96 -2.94
C ALA A 57 11.96 -5.86 -2.44
N TYR A 58 12.68 -5.40 -1.42
CA TYR A 58 13.79 -6.17 -0.85
C TYR A 58 13.33 -7.47 -0.16
N GLY A 59 12.28 -7.40 0.65
CA GLY A 59 11.81 -8.56 1.41
C GLY A 59 11.12 -9.60 0.53
N PHE A 60 10.39 -9.22 -0.52
CA PHE A 60 9.87 -10.16 -1.52
C PHE A 60 10.97 -10.72 -2.42
N TRP A 61 11.99 -9.93 -2.78
CA TRP A 61 13.09 -10.43 -3.60
C TRP A 61 13.93 -11.48 -2.86
N LYS A 62 14.21 -11.24 -1.58
CA LYS A 62 15.02 -12.13 -0.75
C LYS A 62 14.19 -13.12 0.06
N MET A 63 12.87 -13.16 -0.12
CA MET A 63 11.91 -13.94 0.66
C MET A 63 12.27 -13.90 2.15
N LYS A 64 12.39 -12.69 2.70
CA LYS A 64 12.80 -12.53 4.10
C LYS A 64 11.67 -12.94 5.03
N SER A 65 12.02 -13.67 6.09
CA SER A 65 11.07 -14.14 7.11
C SER A 65 10.21 -13.03 7.72
N TRP A 66 10.72 -11.80 7.88
CA TRP A 66 9.94 -10.67 8.40
C TRP A 66 8.87 -10.16 7.44
N MET A 67 8.96 -10.48 6.13
CA MET A 67 7.89 -10.11 5.19
C MET A 67 6.57 -10.81 5.54
N TRP A 68 6.65 -11.95 6.24
CA TRP A 68 5.56 -12.41 7.10
C TRP A 68 5.79 -11.92 8.54
N PRO A 69 4.83 -11.26 9.20
CA PRO A 69 3.46 -11.01 8.78
C PRO A 69 3.28 -9.66 8.06
N TRP A 70 4.33 -8.85 7.88
CA TRP A 70 4.19 -7.44 7.52
C TRP A 70 3.52 -7.20 6.15
N ALA A 71 3.71 -8.08 5.17
CA ALA A 71 2.98 -8.02 3.90
C ALA A 71 1.46 -8.19 4.11
N ALA A 72 1.06 -9.12 4.97
CA ALA A 72 -0.35 -9.34 5.30
C ALA A 72 -0.93 -8.15 6.08
N VAL A 73 -0.18 -7.59 7.03
CA VAL A 73 -0.57 -6.39 7.79
C VAL A 73 -0.77 -5.19 6.87
N TYR A 74 0.15 -4.96 5.93
CA TYR A 74 0.01 -3.89 4.94
C TYR A 74 -1.21 -4.10 4.04
N SER A 75 -1.40 -5.32 3.53
CA SER A 75 -2.59 -5.66 2.73
C SER A 75 -3.90 -5.47 3.51
N LEU A 76 -3.93 -5.81 4.80
CA LEU A 76 -5.07 -5.58 5.68
C LEU A 76 -5.34 -4.08 5.85
N GLN A 77 -4.29 -3.28 6.02
CA GLN A 77 -4.40 -1.83 6.12
C GLN A 77 -5.03 -1.22 4.86
N VAL A 78 -4.68 -1.72 3.67
CA VAL A 78 -5.33 -1.32 2.41
C VAL A 78 -6.81 -1.69 2.41
N ALA A 79 -7.16 -2.92 2.84
CA ALA A 79 -8.56 -3.35 2.92
C ALA A 79 -9.39 -2.43 3.84
N ILE A 80 -8.87 -2.13 5.04
CA ILE A 80 -9.50 -1.20 5.99
C ILE A 80 -9.60 0.20 5.37
N GLY A 81 -8.55 0.67 4.69
CA GLY A 81 -8.54 1.98 4.03
C GLY A 81 -9.65 2.12 2.98
N MET A 82 -9.92 1.07 2.20
CA MET A 82 -11.03 1.08 1.22
C MET A 82 -12.41 1.17 1.88
N LEU A 83 -12.57 0.50 3.03
CA LEU A 83 -13.79 0.59 3.83
C LEU A 83 -13.97 2.01 4.38
N VAL A 84 -12.95 2.54 5.07
CA VAL A 84 -12.95 3.90 5.64
C VAL A 84 -13.24 4.95 4.58
N TRP A 85 -12.55 4.88 3.44
CA TRP A 85 -12.72 5.79 2.30
C TRP A 85 -14.17 5.83 1.79
N SER A 86 -14.79 4.66 1.67
CA SER A 86 -16.15 4.54 1.13
C SER A 86 -17.20 4.98 2.16
N LEU A 87 -16.96 4.69 3.44
CA LEU A 87 -17.81 5.16 4.54
C LEU A 87 -17.79 6.69 4.64
N MET A 88 -16.63 7.32 4.49
CA MET A 88 -16.51 8.79 4.46
C MET A 88 -17.27 9.43 3.28
N ARG A 89 -17.61 8.64 2.25
CA ARG A 89 -18.45 9.06 1.10
C ARG A 89 -19.90 8.56 1.18
N GLY A 90 -20.28 7.98 2.31
CA GLY A 90 -21.65 7.52 2.56
C GLY A 90 -22.03 6.19 1.88
N SER A 91 -21.07 5.39 1.42
CA SER A 91 -21.35 4.10 0.76
C SER A 91 -20.77 2.91 1.50
N LEU A 92 -21.60 2.28 2.36
CA LEU A 92 -21.25 1.05 3.06
C LEU A 92 -21.12 -0.13 2.10
N LEU A 93 -21.99 -0.24 1.10
CA LEU A 93 -21.97 -1.36 0.14
C LEU A 93 -20.68 -1.37 -0.66
N ALA A 94 -20.27 -0.22 -1.21
CA ALA A 94 -19.01 -0.12 -1.96
C ALA A 94 -17.80 -0.41 -1.06
N GLY A 95 -17.81 0.11 0.18
CA GLY A 95 -16.76 -0.16 1.15
C GLY A 95 -16.65 -1.63 1.54
N GLY A 96 -17.79 -2.28 1.78
CA GLY A 96 -17.85 -3.71 2.12
C GLY A 96 -17.36 -4.60 0.97
N VAL A 97 -17.76 -4.30 -0.26
CA VAL A 97 -17.28 -5.02 -1.46
C VAL A 97 -15.77 -4.84 -1.62
N ALA A 98 -15.27 -3.61 -1.56
CA ALA A 98 -13.84 -3.35 -1.70
C ALA A 98 -13.02 -4.01 -0.58
N PHE A 99 -13.48 -3.90 0.68
CA PHE A 99 -12.87 -4.59 1.81
C PHE A 99 -12.77 -6.09 1.57
N ALA A 100 -13.87 -6.75 1.18
CA ALA A 100 -13.90 -8.18 0.91
C ALA A 100 -12.91 -8.59 -0.19
N VAL A 101 -12.81 -7.81 -1.26
CA VAL A 101 -11.85 -8.05 -2.35
C VAL A 101 -10.41 -7.95 -1.86
N PHE A 102 -10.05 -6.91 -1.11
CA PHE A 102 -8.70 -6.74 -0.57
C PHE A 102 -8.38 -7.67 0.61
N MET A 103 -9.37 -8.32 1.22
CA MET A 103 -9.13 -9.40 2.18
C MET A 103 -8.60 -10.68 1.51
N ILE A 104 -8.84 -10.90 0.21
CA ILE A 104 -8.31 -12.06 -0.53
C ILE A 104 -6.77 -12.09 -0.49
N PRO A 105 -6.03 -11.06 -0.97
CA PRO A 105 -4.57 -11.05 -0.87
C PRO A 105 -4.09 -11.03 0.59
N THR A 106 -4.82 -10.37 1.49
CA THR A 106 -4.49 -10.34 2.93
C THR A 106 -4.44 -11.74 3.53
N ILE A 107 -5.46 -12.56 3.30
CA ILE A 107 -5.55 -13.94 3.80
C ILE A 107 -4.49 -14.82 3.12
N ALA A 108 -4.29 -14.65 1.81
CA ALA A 108 -3.26 -15.39 1.07
C ALA A 108 -1.86 -15.11 1.63
N LEU A 109 -1.52 -13.85 1.87
CA LEU A 109 -0.23 -13.44 2.46
C LEU A 109 -0.07 -13.94 3.90
N TYR A 110 -1.14 -13.91 4.69
CA TYR A 110 -1.10 -14.43 6.06
C TYR A 110 -0.84 -15.95 6.09
N ARG A 111 -1.43 -16.70 5.15
CA ARG A 111 -1.24 -18.14 5.01
C ARG A 111 0.09 -18.52 4.37
N ALA A 112 0.76 -17.61 3.68
CA ALA A 112 2.02 -17.84 2.99
C ALA A 112 3.25 -17.89 3.91
N ARG A 113 3.07 -18.07 5.23
CA ARG A 113 4.15 -18.08 6.23
C ARG A 113 5.33 -18.97 5.83
N GLU A 114 5.04 -20.20 5.40
CA GLU A 114 6.06 -21.20 5.05
C GLU A 114 6.86 -20.87 3.77
N LEU A 115 6.48 -19.82 3.04
CA LEU A 115 7.17 -19.37 1.84
C LEU A 115 8.24 -18.30 2.14
N PHE A 116 8.25 -17.70 3.33
CA PHE A 116 9.16 -16.63 3.77
C PHE A 116 10.13 -17.12 4.85
#